data_AF-C5KEY6-F1
#
_entry.id   AF-C5KEY6-F1
#
_cell.length_a   1.000
_cell.length_b   1.000
_cell.length_c   1.000
_cell.angle_alpha   90.00
_cell.angle_beta   90.00
_cell.angle_gamma   90.00
#
_symmetry.space_group_name_H-M   'P 1'
#
loop_
_entity.id
_entity.type
_entity.pdbx_description
1 polymer ?
#
loop_
_entity_poly.entity_id
_entity_poly.type
_entity_poly.pdbx_seq_one_letter_code
_entity_poly.pdbx_strand_id
1 'polypeptide(L)'
;AKMVVRYKVFLHGFEGGHSIWDYLLVLLLVMLSSFAGVYNEKLLKGQDTASPNVQNMFMYIVSMACNALGLMLRGSGWGLITAFSSENLKPILSWNILAIIFNAAITGVMTGFFLKHLNSILKSIAAAIQVWTVAITSFIVFGYPIDLGVFLSLVL
;
A
#
# COMPACT_ATOMS: atom_id res chain seq x y z
N ALA A 1 -21.67 -1.73 22.30
CA ALA A 1 -20.63 -1.11 23.15
C ALA A 1 -19.23 -1.09 22.50
N LYS A 2 -18.64 -2.23 22.08
CA LYS A 2 -17.28 -2.28 21.49
C LYS A 2 -17.08 -1.49 20.18
N MET A 3 -18.10 -1.37 19.31
CA MET A 3 -17.99 -0.56 18.08
C MET A 3 -17.95 0.95 18.35
N VAL A 4 -18.71 1.45 19.32
CA VAL A 4 -18.75 2.89 19.67
C VAL A 4 -17.42 3.37 20.25
N VAL A 5 -16.73 2.49 20.99
CA VAL A 5 -15.39 2.78 21.54
C VAL A 5 -14.34 2.86 20.41
N ARG A 6 -14.39 1.98 19.40
CA ARG A 6 -13.48 2.08 18.25
C ARG A 6 -13.71 3.34 17.41
N TYR A 7 -14.96 3.75 17.23
CA TYR A 7 -15.30 4.96 16.51
C TYR A 7 -14.77 6.21 17.22
N LYS A 8 -14.89 6.26 18.56
CA LYS A 8 -14.29 7.33 19.37
C LYS A 8 -12.77 7.37 19.28
N VAL A 9 -12.08 6.22 19.26
CA VAL A 9 -10.60 6.18 19.11
C VAL A 9 -10.16 6.63 17.71
N PHE A 10 -10.92 6.29 16.66
CA PHE A 10 -10.64 6.78 15.30
C PHE A 10 -10.88 8.28 15.15
N LEU A 11 -11.94 8.81 15.76
CA LEU A 11 -12.22 10.24 15.79
C LEU A 11 -11.18 11.02 16.62
N HIS A 12 -10.75 10.49 17.77
CA HIS A 12 -9.71 11.12 18.61
C HIS A 12 -8.33 11.19 17.92
N GLY A 13 -8.06 10.31 16.95
CA GLY A 13 -6.86 10.40 16.10
C GLY A 13 -6.95 11.49 15.02
N PHE A 14 -8.16 11.95 14.70
CA PHE A 14 -8.44 13.06 13.77
C PHE A 14 -8.69 14.39 14.51
N GLU A 15 -8.88 14.36 15.83
CA GLU A 15 -9.06 15.52 16.71
C GLU A 15 -7.74 16.21 17.10
N GLY A 16 -6.58 15.63 16.76
CA GLY A 16 -5.32 16.34 16.80
C GLY A 16 -5.29 17.36 15.65
N GLY A 17 -5.28 18.66 15.94
CA GLY A 17 -5.27 19.70 14.91
C GLY A 17 -4.21 19.43 13.85
N HIS A 18 -4.65 19.12 12.62
CA HIS A 18 -3.76 18.80 11.52
C HIS A 18 -2.91 20.02 11.18
N SER A 19 -1.59 19.87 11.29
CA SER A 19 -0.68 20.95 10.96
C SER A 19 -0.60 21.10 9.45
N ILE A 20 -0.31 22.31 8.96
CA ILE A 20 -0.03 22.55 7.54
C ILE A 20 1.06 21.60 7.00
N TRP A 21 1.98 21.20 7.87
CA TRP A 21 3.03 20.23 7.57
C TRP A 21 2.51 18.86 7.14
N ASP A 22 1.41 18.37 7.72
CA ASP A 22 0.85 17.06 7.37
C ASP A 22 0.34 17.07 5.92
N TYR A 23 -0.34 18.14 5.53
CA TYR A 23 -0.83 18.32 4.16
C TYR A 23 0.30 18.46 3.15
N LEU A 24 1.36 19.20 3.49
CA LEU A 24 2.55 19.32 2.64
C LEU A 24 3.27 17.98 2.46
N LEU A 25 3.36 17.17 3.52
CA LEU A 25 3.94 15.82 3.45
C LEU A 25 3.09 14.88 2.59
N VAL A 26 1.76 14.94 2.69
CA VAL A 26 0.86 14.17 1.83
C VAL A 26 0.99 14.60 0.37
N LEU A 27 1.03 15.91 0.08
CA LEU A 27 1.23 16.40 -1.28
C LEU A 27 2.55 15.90 -1.87
N LEU A 28 3.65 16.01 -1.09
CA LEU A 28 4.96 15.49 -1.50
C LEU A 28 4.93 13.98 -1.75
N LEU A 29 4.27 13.21 -0.87
CA LEU A 29 4.12 11.77 -1.01
C LEU A 29 3.35 11.40 -2.29
N VAL A 30 2.28 12.11 -2.61
CA VAL A 30 1.49 11.88 -3.83
C VAL A 30 2.32 12.17 -5.09
N MET A 31 3.11 13.24 -5.08
CA MET A 31 4.02 13.57 -6.18
C MET A 31 5.09 12.49 -6.36
N LEU A 32 5.74 12.07 -5.27
CA LEU A 32 6.74 10.99 -5.29
C LEU A 32 6.15 9.66 -5.76
N SER A 33 4.95 9.30 -5.30
CA SER A 33 4.25 8.08 -5.70
C SER A 33 3.91 8.07 -7.21
N SER A 34 3.42 9.20 -7.71
CA SER A 34 3.10 9.38 -9.13
C SER A 34 4.37 9.30 -10.00
N PHE A 35 5.43 9.98 -9.57
CA PHE A 35 6.73 9.92 -10.26
C PHE A 35 7.30 8.50 -10.27
N ALA A 36 7.25 7.79 -9.14
CA ALA A 36 7.71 6.40 -9.05
C ALA A 36 6.94 5.48 -10.00
N GLY A 37 5.62 5.68 -10.16
CA GLY A 37 4.80 4.93 -11.10
C GLY A 37 5.23 5.12 -12.56
N VAL A 38 5.44 6.37 -12.99
CA VAL A 38 5.89 6.69 -14.36
C VAL A 38 7.34 6.25 -14.59
N TYR A 39 8.20 6.38 -13.59
CA TYR A 39 9.59 5.93 -13.68
C TYR A 39 9.68 4.41 -13.80
N ASN A 40 8.89 3.67 -13.01
CA ASN A 40 8.82 2.21 -13.10
C ASN A 40 8.32 1.74 -14.48
N GLU A 41 7.31 2.42 -15.05
CA GLU A 41 6.87 2.18 -16.42
C GLU A 41 8.02 2.36 -17.43
N LYS A 42 8.79 3.46 -17.32
CA LYS A 42 9.93 3.72 -18.19
C LYS A 42 11.03 2.68 -18.04
N LEU A 43 11.33 2.21 -16.83
CA LEU A 43 12.30 1.14 -16.59
C LEU A 43 11.87 -0.16 -17.27
N LEU A 44 10.63 -0.60 -17.00
CA LEU A 44 10.09 -1.86 -17.52
C LEU A 44 10.01 -1.89 -19.05
N LYS A 45 9.73 -0.74 -19.68
CA LYS A 45 9.66 -0.61 -21.14
C LYS A 45 11.00 -0.31 -21.79
N GLY A 46 11.94 0.31 -21.08
CA GLY A 46 13.25 0.69 -21.63
C GLY A 46 14.24 -0.46 -21.76
N GLN A 47 13.94 -1.63 -21.19
CA GLN A 47 14.77 -2.83 -21.29
C GLN A 47 14.01 -3.98 -21.92
N ASP A 48 14.43 -4.35 -23.14
CA ASP A 48 13.88 -5.47 -23.90
C ASP A 48 14.64 -6.79 -23.70
N THR A 49 15.86 -6.72 -23.14
CA THR A 49 16.73 -7.89 -22.95
C THR A 49 16.41 -8.69 -21.68
N ALA A 50 15.83 -8.05 -20.67
CA ALA A 50 15.50 -8.67 -19.39
C ALA A 50 14.00 -8.93 -19.29
N SER A 51 13.60 -10.13 -18.83
CA SER A 51 12.19 -10.42 -18.58
C SER A 51 11.62 -9.47 -17.51
N PRO A 52 10.32 -9.10 -17.59
CA PRO A 52 9.70 -8.19 -16.63
C PRO A 52 9.81 -8.67 -15.18
N ASN A 53 9.77 -9.99 -14.97
CA ASN A 53 9.90 -10.60 -13.64
C ASN A 53 11.29 -10.37 -13.03
N VAL A 54 12.35 -10.45 -13.84
CA VAL A 54 13.73 -10.18 -13.39
C VAL A 54 13.91 -8.71 -13.04
N GLN A 55 13.37 -7.80 -13.87
CA GLN A 55 13.41 -6.37 -13.59
C GLN A 55 12.65 -6.04 -12.30
N ASN A 56 11.47 -6.65 -12.10
CA ASN A 56 10.67 -6.48 -10.89
C ASN A 56 11.38 -7.03 -9.63
N MET A 57 12.08 -8.16 -9.76
CA MET A 57 12.91 -8.72 -8.68
C MET A 57 14.00 -7.74 -8.23
N PHE A 58 14.74 -7.13 -9.17
CA PHE A 58 15.77 -6.15 -8.84
C PHE A 58 15.20 -4.93 -8.11
N MET A 59 14.03 -4.44 -8.54
CA MET A 59 13.34 -3.35 -7.84
C MET A 59 12.94 -3.73 -6.41
N TYR A 60 12.48 -4.96 -6.18
CA TYR A 60 12.16 -5.43 -4.83
C TYR A 60 13.39 -5.57 -3.94
N ILE A 61 14.53 -6.01 -4.48
CA ILE A 61 15.80 -6.08 -3.73
C ILE A 61 16.21 -4.69 -3.25
N VAL A 62 16.18 -3.69 -4.14
CA VAL A 62 16.49 -2.31 -3.77
C VAL A 62 15.49 -1.78 -2.73
N SER A 63 14.19 -2.06 -2.90
CA SER A 63 13.15 -1.69 -1.93
C SER A 63 13.39 -2.31 -0.54
N MET A 64 13.75 -3.59 -0.47
CA MET A 64 14.08 -4.27 0.79
C MET A 64 15.29 -3.60 1.48
N ALA A 65 16.33 -3.25 0.72
CA ALA A 65 17.49 -2.54 1.25
C ALA A 65 17.13 -1.15 1.79
N CYS A 66 16.32 -0.38 1.05
CA CYS A 66 15.85 0.93 1.50
C CYS A 66 14.98 0.84 2.77
N ASN A 67 14.08 -0.13 2.86
CA ASN A 67 13.26 -0.35 4.06
C ASN A 67 14.11 -0.76 5.26
N ALA A 68 15.10 -1.63 5.08
CA ALA A 68 16.04 -2.00 6.13
C ALA A 68 16.85 -0.81 6.62
N LEU A 69 17.38 0.02 5.71
CA LEU A 69 18.07 1.27 6.05
C LEU A 69 17.16 2.25 6.79
N GLY A 70 15.92 2.43 6.31
CA GLY A 70 14.93 3.28 6.98
C GLY A 70 14.66 2.84 8.42
N LEU A 71 14.58 1.53 8.66
CA LEU A 71 14.40 0.96 9.99
C LEU A 71 15.64 1.12 10.88
N MET A 72 16.85 1.03 10.31
CA MET A 72 18.09 1.32 11.04
C MET A 72 18.18 2.79 11.46
N LEU A 73 17.73 3.71 10.62
CA LEU A 73 17.73 5.15 10.88
C LEU A 73 16.59 5.60 11.81
N ARG A 74 15.46 4.88 11.84
CA ARG A 74 14.34 5.11 12.76
C ARG A 74 14.60 4.45 14.12
N GLY A 75 15.40 5.09 14.97
CA GLY A 75 15.57 4.72 16.38
C GLY A 75 17.02 4.64 16.85
N SER A 76 17.25 3.94 17.97
CA SER A 76 18.54 3.83 18.68
C SER A 76 19.61 2.96 17.98
N GLY A 77 19.67 2.93 16.66
CA GLY A 77 20.63 2.13 15.88
C GLY A 77 20.39 0.61 15.90
N TRP A 78 19.67 0.09 16.91
CA TRP A 78 19.30 -1.33 17.06
C TRP A 78 17.91 -1.68 16.49
N GLY A 79 17.25 -0.74 15.79
CA GLY A 79 15.87 -0.88 15.30
C GLY A 79 15.63 -2.08 14.39
N LEU A 80 16.64 -2.49 13.63
CA LEU A 80 16.58 -3.68 12.78
C LEU A 80 16.56 -4.97 13.62
N ILE A 81 17.44 -5.06 14.62
CA ILE A 81 17.56 -6.26 15.47
C ILE A 81 16.32 -6.41 16.35
N THR A 82 15.78 -5.31 16.87
CA THR A 82 14.53 -5.33 17.64
C THR A 82 13.34 -5.72 16.78
N ALA A 83 13.27 -5.31 15.51
CA ALA A 83 12.19 -5.72 14.61
C ALA A 83 12.17 -7.23 14.31
N PHE A 84 13.33 -7.88 14.31
CA PHE A 84 13.45 -9.34 14.18
C PHE A 84 13.37 -10.09 15.52
N SER A 85 13.05 -9.42 16.63
CA SER A 85 12.79 -10.07 17.90
C SER A 85 11.57 -11.01 17.81
N SER A 86 11.61 -12.12 18.55
CA SER A 86 10.54 -13.13 18.59
C SER A 86 9.18 -12.54 18.97
N GLU A 87 9.17 -11.50 19.81
CA GLU A 87 7.97 -10.78 20.22
C GLU A 87 7.32 -10.00 19.05
N ASN A 88 8.12 -9.44 18.14
CA ASN A 88 7.65 -8.68 16.98
C ASN A 88 7.33 -9.57 15.78
N LEU A 89 7.97 -10.73 15.66
CA LEU A 89 7.71 -11.69 14.58
C LEU A 89 6.43 -12.50 14.81
N LYS A 90 6.07 -12.81 16.06
CA LYS A 90 4.92 -13.66 16.37
C LYS A 90 3.59 -13.11 15.84
N PRO A 91 3.28 -11.79 15.93
CA PRO A 91 2.09 -11.21 15.29
C PRO A 91 2.16 -11.28 13.76
N ILE A 92 3.33 -11.04 13.15
CA ILE A 92 3.51 -11.03 11.69
C ILE A 92 3.22 -12.41 11.09
N LEU A 93 3.60 -13.48 11.80
CA LEU A 93 3.34 -14.86 11.40
C LEU A 93 1.89 -15.32 11.67
N SER A 94 1.02 -14.44 12.17
CA SER A 94 -0.41 -14.77 12.28
C SER A 94 -1.04 -14.95 10.90
N TRP A 95 -1.96 -15.91 10.78
CA TRP A 95 -2.62 -16.24 9.53
C TRP A 95 -3.22 -15.02 8.81
N ASN A 96 -3.85 -14.13 9.57
CA ASN A 96 -4.49 -12.94 9.03
C ASN A 96 -3.47 -11.96 8.40
N ILE A 97 -2.31 -11.77 9.05
CA ILE A 97 -1.27 -10.87 8.54
C ILE A 97 -0.56 -11.50 7.34
N LEU A 98 -0.29 -12.81 7.39
CA LEU A 98 0.26 -13.54 6.24
C LEU A 98 -0.64 -13.44 5.01
N ALA A 99 -1.97 -13.52 5.18
CA ALA A 99 -2.91 -13.32 4.08
C ALA A 99 -2.82 -11.91 3.47
N ILE A 100 -2.64 -10.88 4.30
CA ILE A 100 -2.46 -9.49 3.83
C ILE A 100 -1.12 -9.35 3.08
N ILE A 101 -0.04 -9.90 3.61
CA ILE A 101 1.29 -9.88 2.95
C ILE A 101 1.23 -10.59 1.60
N PHE A 102 0.58 -11.75 1.55
CA PHE A 102 0.42 -12.51 0.32
C PHE A 102 -0.39 -11.74 -0.73
N ASN A 103 -1.50 -11.11 -0.33
CA ASN A 103 -2.29 -10.27 -1.23
C ASN A 103 -1.49 -9.06 -1.75
N ALA A 104 -0.74 -8.39 -0.87
CA ALA A 104 0.13 -7.29 -1.25
C ALA A 104 1.23 -7.74 -2.23
N ALA A 105 1.79 -8.94 -2.05
CA ALA A 105 2.78 -9.51 -2.96
C ALA A 105 2.19 -9.78 -4.35
N ILE A 106 1.00 -10.38 -4.44
CA ILE A 106 0.30 -10.57 -5.73
C ILE A 106 0.05 -9.23 -6.42
N THR A 107 -0.43 -8.25 -5.68
CA THR A 107 -0.69 -6.90 -6.21
C THR A 107 0.57 -6.23 -6.73
N GLY A 108 1.72 -6.44 -6.06
CA GLY A 108 3.03 -5.99 -6.51
C GLY A 108 3.44 -6.64 -7.83
N VAL A 109 3.34 -7.96 -7.94
CA VAL A 109 3.70 -8.70 -9.17
C VAL A 109 2.79 -8.29 -10.32
N MET A 110 1.48 -8.22 -10.08
CA MET A 110 0.50 -7.75 -11.07
C MET A 110 0.80 -6.32 -11.52
N THR A 111 1.19 -5.43 -10.62
CA THR A 111 1.57 -4.04 -10.97
C THR A 111 2.70 -4.01 -12.00
N GLY A 112 3.75 -4.82 -11.82
CA GLY A 112 4.85 -4.91 -12.79
C GLY A 112 4.38 -5.40 -14.15
N PHE A 113 3.47 -6.39 -14.17
CA PHE A 113 2.86 -6.90 -15.40
C PHE A 113 2.01 -5.84 -16.11
N PHE A 114 1.14 -5.14 -15.38
CA PHE A 114 0.32 -4.05 -15.90
C PHE A 114 1.17 -2.94 -16.52
N LEU A 115 2.27 -2.55 -15.88
CA LEU A 115 3.14 -1.49 -16.40
C LEU A 115 3.95 -1.90 -17.63
N LYS A 116 4.29 -3.19 -17.80
CA LYS A 116 4.95 -3.67 -19.02
C LYS A 116 3.99 -3.70 -20.21
N HIS A 117 2.75 -4.13 -20.00
CA HIS A 117 1.77 -4.34 -21.08
C HIS A 117 0.86 -3.14 -21.34
N LEU A 118 0.61 -2.30 -20.33
CA LEU A 118 -0.20 -1.09 -20.41
C LEU A 118 0.66 0.12 -20.01
N ASN A 119 0.04 1.12 -19.37
CA ASN A 119 0.68 2.34 -18.87
C ASN A 119 0.30 2.57 -17.40
N SER A 120 1.03 3.45 -16.73
CA SER A 120 0.78 3.87 -15.34
C SER A 120 -0.63 4.45 -15.11
N ILE A 121 -1.24 5.08 -16.11
CA ILE A 121 -2.62 5.60 -16.04
C ILE A 121 -3.65 4.46 -15.96
N LEU A 122 -3.53 3.45 -16.85
CA LEU A 122 -4.43 2.31 -16.88
C LEU A 122 -4.32 1.44 -15.62
N LYS A 123 -3.11 1.36 -15.04
CA LYS A 123 -2.90 0.74 -13.73
C LYS A 123 -3.72 1.46 -12.64
N SER A 124 -3.71 2.79 -12.60
CA SER A 124 -4.49 3.56 -11.61
C SER A 124 -5.99 3.39 -11.79
N ILE A 125 -6.47 3.30 -13.03
CA ILE A 125 -7.89 2.99 -13.33
C ILE A 125 -8.24 1.57 -12.87
N ALA A 126 -7.39 0.58 -13.13
CA ALA A 126 -7.59 -0.79 -12.66
C ALA A 126 -7.65 -0.89 -11.13
N ALA A 127 -6.79 -0.11 -10.44
CA ALA A 127 -6.82 -0.02 -8.98
C ALA A 127 -8.12 0.63 -8.47
N ALA A 128 -8.67 1.63 -9.17
CA ALA A 128 -9.98 2.18 -8.83
C ALA A 128 -11.08 1.13 -8.97
N ILE A 129 -11.14 0.40 -10.10
CA ILE A 129 -12.11 -0.69 -10.33
C ILE A 129 -11.97 -1.81 -9.26
N GLN A 130 -10.75 -2.10 -8.81
CA GLN A 130 -10.53 -3.02 -7.70
C GLN A 130 -11.24 -2.55 -6.43
N VAL A 131 -11.19 -1.27 -6.08
CA VAL A 131 -11.87 -0.72 -4.88
C VAL A 131 -13.38 -0.91 -4.97
N TRP A 132 -13.98 -0.68 -6.13
CA TRP A 132 -15.40 -0.98 -6.37
C TRP A 132 -15.72 -2.46 -6.15
N THR A 133 -14.88 -3.34 -6.68
CA THR A 133 -15.07 -4.80 -6.55
C THR A 133 -14.99 -5.23 -5.08
N VAL A 134 -14.06 -4.65 -4.32
CA VAL A 134 -13.92 -4.90 -2.88
C VAL A 134 -15.14 -4.39 -2.12
N ALA A 135 -15.67 -3.21 -2.45
CA ALA A 135 -16.86 -2.65 -1.81
C ALA A 135 -18.13 -3.49 -2.07
N ILE A 136 -18.33 -3.96 -3.29
CA ILE A 136 -19.47 -4.84 -3.62
C ILE A 136 -19.31 -6.19 -2.91
N THR A 137 -18.10 -6.75 -2.92
CA THR A 137 -17.80 -8.03 -2.25
C THR A 137 -18.00 -7.92 -0.74
N SER A 138 -17.60 -6.82 -0.12
CA SER A 138 -17.76 -6.63 1.33
C SER A 138 -19.22 -6.48 1.74
N PHE A 139 -20.05 -5.85 0.90
CA PHE A 139 -21.50 -5.82 1.09
C PHE A 139 -22.10 -7.24 1.04
N ILE A 140 -21.73 -8.05 0.04
CA ILE A 140 -22.27 -9.41 -0.13
C ILE A 140 -21.82 -10.37 0.98
N VAL A 141 -20.52 -10.36 1.33
CA VAL A 141 -19.94 -11.35 2.25
C VAL A 141 -20.17 -10.98 3.72
N PHE A 142 -20.07 -9.70 4.07
CA PHE A 142 -20.13 -9.24 5.46
C PHE A 142 -21.38 -8.43 5.79
N GLY A 143 -22.22 -8.12 4.80
CA GLY A 143 -23.45 -7.33 5.00
C GLY A 143 -23.18 -5.87 5.37
N TYR A 144 -22.01 -5.32 5.02
CA TYR A 144 -21.66 -3.94 5.38
C TYR A 144 -22.46 -2.95 4.51
N PRO A 145 -23.38 -2.15 5.08
CA PRO A 145 -24.27 -1.30 4.29
C PRO A 145 -23.48 -0.26 3.47
N ILE A 146 -23.85 -0.11 2.20
CA ILE A 146 -23.28 0.92 1.33
C ILE A 146 -24.08 2.20 1.55
N ASP A 147 -23.60 3.06 2.43
CA ASP A 147 -24.19 4.39 2.66
C ASP A 147 -24.00 5.31 1.46
N LEU A 148 -24.82 6.35 1.35
CA LEU A 148 -24.76 7.33 0.26
C LEU A 148 -23.37 7.95 0.09
N GLY A 149 -22.65 8.18 1.20
CA GLY A 149 -21.28 8.69 1.18
C GLY A 149 -20.30 7.71 0.51
N VAL A 150 -20.38 6.43 0.83
CA VAL A 150 -19.55 5.38 0.21
C VAL A 150 -19.88 5.25 -1.26
N PHE A 151 -21.16 5.29 -1.61
CA PHE A 151 -21.60 5.27 -3.01
C PHE A 151 -21.06 6.46 -3.82
N LEU A 152 -21.18 7.68 -3.28
CA LEU A 152 -20.62 8.89 -3.91
C LEU A 152 -19.10 8.80 -4.07
N SER A 153 -18.38 8.32 -3.07
CA SER A 153 -16.92 8.14 -3.13
C SER A 153 -16.46 7.07 -4.13
N LEU A 154 -17.31 6.11 -4.47
CA LEU A 154 -17.00 5.13 -5.50
C LEU A 154 -17.24 5.73 -6.89
N VAL A 155 -18.38 6.40 -7.09
CA VAL A 155 -18.80 6.98 -8.37
C VAL A 155 -17.89 8.12 -8.85
N LEU A 156 -17.38 8.93 -7.91
CA LEU A 156 -16.62 10.15 -8.19
C LEU A 156 -15.10 9.91 -8.18
#